data_AF-A0A8J6MJ53-F1
#
_entry.id   AF-A0A8J6MJ53-F1
#
_cell.length_a   1.000
_cell.length_b   1.000
_cell.length_c   1.000
_cell.angle_alpha   90.00
_cell.angle_beta   90.00
_cell.angle_gamma   90.00
#
_symmetry.space_group_name_H-M   'P 1'
#
loop_
_entity.id
_entity.type
_entity.pdbx_description
1 polymer ?
#
loop_
_entity_poly.entity_id
_entity_poly.type
_entity_poly.pdbx_seq_one_letter_code
_entity_poly.pdbx_strand_id
1 'polypeptide(L)'
;MKYIVFPLLTLLGVVVTAVMWVNLFHVQLILEATGISITEWLWIDIAWTIGSGLFSWGLSQDISIWSTDTNLMDDTDKDHPLVQKVNHLAQEIGLTHIPLIGVYPSPEVNLFSAGPWQKRTVLSVSQGFLELSEVDQSILVYAELAKIKSNDTALLVFCHGMTHGFVLYLSRLLAFFLGTSFRQTEGSSSSTYPEILVNIITTFFLTLWGSAVVFAFARRRHREGDRAVLARYGQSGLSKELLTLERTMVTLEHYDLFTVALKANHKPRFWEALMPTHPALKSRHITAS
;
A
#
# COMPACT_ATOMS: atom_id res chain seq x y z
N MET A 1 -4.66 -16.19 12.79
CA MET A 1 -6.01 -15.67 12.43
C MET A 1 -5.96 -14.43 11.54
N LYS A 2 -5.17 -13.39 11.84
CA LYS A 2 -5.13 -12.14 11.03
C LYS A 2 -4.86 -12.34 9.52
N TYR A 3 -3.98 -13.27 9.15
CA TYR A 3 -3.63 -13.56 7.75
C TYR A 3 -4.78 -14.15 6.91
N ILE A 4 -5.87 -14.59 7.53
CA ILE A 4 -7.06 -15.09 6.85
C ILE A 4 -8.18 -14.05 6.93
N VAL A 5 -8.38 -13.47 8.12
CA VAL A 5 -9.49 -12.55 8.39
C VAL A 5 -9.40 -11.28 7.55
N PHE A 6 -8.23 -10.63 7.48
CA PHE A 6 -8.13 -9.36 6.74
C PHE A 6 -8.36 -9.52 5.23
N PRO A 7 -7.72 -10.49 4.55
CA PRO A 7 -8.01 -10.69 3.13
C PRO A 7 -9.45 -11.07 2.84
N LEU A 8 -10.07 -11.88 3.71
CA LEU A 8 -11.48 -12.26 3.55
C LEU A 8 -12.41 -11.07 3.75
N LEU A 9 -12.13 -10.19 4.73
CA LEU A 9 -12.87 -8.94 4.90
C LEU A 9 -12.66 -7.98 3.74
N THR A 10 -11.45 -7.90 3.19
CA THR A 10 -11.16 -7.10 1.99
C THR A 10 -11.94 -7.64 0.79
N LEU A 11 -11.93 -8.96 0.57
CA LEU A 11 -12.71 -9.60 -0.50
C LEU A 11 -14.20 -9.34 -0.32
N LEU A 12 -14.72 -9.49 0.90
CA LEU A 12 -16.12 -9.21 1.20
C LEU A 12 -16.47 -7.74 0.92
N GLY A 13 -15.63 -6.80 1.34
CA GLY A 13 -15.80 -5.38 1.07
C GLY A 13 -15.81 -5.07 -0.43
N VAL A 14 -14.94 -5.71 -1.20
CA VAL A 14 -14.91 -5.62 -2.66
C VAL A 14 -16.21 -6.17 -3.27
N VAL A 15 -16.64 -7.37 -2.90
CA VAL A 15 -17.86 -8.00 -3.44
C VAL A 15 -19.11 -7.19 -3.09
N VAL A 16 -19.23 -6.71 -1.85
CA VAL A 16 -20.35 -5.83 -1.43
C VAL A 16 -20.38 -4.57 -2.29
N THR A 17 -19.21 -3.99 -2.56
CA THR A 17 -19.08 -2.83 -3.42
C THR A 17 -19.50 -3.16 -4.86
N ALA A 18 -19.01 -4.26 -5.42
CA ALA A 18 -19.35 -4.74 -6.76
C ALA A 18 -20.88 -4.89 -6.92
N VAL A 19 -21.53 -5.59 -5.99
CA VAL A 19 -22.98 -5.81 -5.98
C VAL A 19 -23.73 -4.48 -5.86
N MET A 20 -23.31 -3.58 -4.97
CA MET A 20 -23.93 -2.26 -4.82
C MET A 20 -23.93 -1.48 -6.14
N TRP A 21 -22.82 -1.50 -6.88
CA TRP A 21 -22.69 -0.78 -8.14
C TRP A 21 -23.44 -1.41 -9.30
N VAL A 22 -23.44 -2.74 -9.40
CA VAL A 22 -24.24 -3.46 -10.40
C VAL A 22 -25.71 -3.07 -10.26
N ASN A 23 -26.21 -3.01 -9.03
CA ASN A 23 -27.58 -2.59 -8.76
C ASN A 23 -27.80 -1.10 -9.04
N LEU A 24 -26.88 -0.22 -8.63
CA LEU A 24 -27.03 1.24 -8.80
C LEU A 24 -27.05 1.66 -10.28
N PHE A 25 -26.16 1.11 -11.09
CA PHE A 25 -26.05 1.44 -12.52
C PHE A 25 -26.83 0.50 -13.43
N HIS A 26 -27.59 -0.44 -12.87
CA HIS A 26 -28.36 -1.43 -13.63
C HIS A 26 -27.50 -2.19 -14.65
N VAL A 27 -26.25 -2.51 -14.26
CA VAL A 27 -25.26 -3.21 -15.11
C VAL A 27 -25.75 -4.59 -15.53
N GLN A 28 -26.72 -5.15 -14.81
CA GLN A 28 -27.40 -6.40 -15.16
C GLN A 28 -27.91 -6.42 -16.60
N LEU A 29 -28.58 -5.34 -17.04
CA LEU A 29 -29.15 -5.25 -18.40
C LEU A 29 -28.07 -5.34 -19.48
N ILE A 30 -26.86 -4.88 -19.14
CA ILE A 30 -25.72 -4.83 -20.04
C ILE A 30 -25.00 -6.18 -20.09
N LEU A 31 -24.87 -6.84 -18.93
CA LEU A 31 -24.30 -8.19 -18.83
C LEU A 31 -25.17 -9.22 -19.56
N GLU A 32 -26.49 -9.11 -19.43
CA GLU A 32 -27.43 -9.97 -20.17
C GLU A 32 -27.31 -9.78 -21.69
N ALA A 33 -27.04 -8.55 -22.15
CA ALA A 33 -26.80 -8.26 -23.57
C ALA A 33 -25.49 -8.87 -24.12
N THR A 34 -24.49 -9.15 -23.27
CA THR A 34 -23.26 -9.86 -23.66
C THR A 34 -23.36 -11.37 -23.47
N GLY A 35 -24.50 -11.88 -22.97
CA GLY A 35 -24.71 -13.29 -22.67
C GLY A 35 -24.02 -13.78 -21.40
N ILE A 36 -23.55 -12.88 -20.54
CA ILE A 36 -22.89 -13.21 -19.27
C ILE A 36 -23.89 -13.01 -18.13
N SER A 37 -24.10 -14.03 -17.30
CA SER A 37 -24.92 -13.89 -16.10
C SER A 37 -24.17 -13.10 -15.00
N ILE A 38 -24.91 -12.45 -14.10
CA ILE A 38 -24.32 -11.77 -12.93
C ILE A 38 -23.46 -12.73 -12.10
N THR A 39 -23.90 -14.00 -11.96
CA THR A 39 -23.18 -15.00 -11.19
C THR A 39 -21.82 -15.33 -11.81
N GLU A 40 -21.75 -15.51 -13.12
CA GLU A 40 -20.49 -15.74 -13.84
C GLU A 40 -19.56 -14.53 -13.73
N TRP A 41 -20.13 -13.33 -13.88
CA TRP A 41 -19.39 -12.09 -13.71
C TRP A 41 -18.79 -11.94 -12.30
N LEU A 42 -19.55 -12.27 -11.25
CA LEU A 42 -19.06 -12.24 -9.87
C LEU A 42 -17.90 -13.24 -9.64
N TRP A 43 -17.94 -14.42 -10.25
CA TRP A 43 -16.82 -15.36 -10.16
C TRP A 43 -15.57 -14.85 -10.86
N ILE A 44 -15.73 -14.21 -12.03
CA ILE A 44 -14.63 -13.54 -12.73
C ILE A 44 -14.06 -12.41 -11.87
N ASP A 45 -14.91 -11.59 -11.26
CA ASP A 45 -14.53 -10.48 -10.39
C ASP A 45 -13.75 -10.95 -9.16
N ILE A 46 -14.22 -12.01 -8.49
CA ILE A 46 -13.52 -12.64 -7.36
C ILE A 46 -12.16 -13.18 -7.81
N ALA A 47 -12.11 -13.91 -8.93
CA ALA A 47 -10.86 -14.46 -9.46
C ALA A 47 -9.87 -13.35 -9.83
N TRP A 48 -10.34 -12.28 -10.46
CA TRP A 48 -9.53 -11.12 -10.79
C TRP A 48 -8.99 -10.42 -9.54
N THR A 49 -9.84 -10.20 -8.54
CA THR A 49 -9.49 -9.56 -7.26
C THR A 49 -8.42 -10.35 -6.51
N ILE A 50 -8.57 -11.67 -6.41
CA ILE A 50 -7.56 -12.52 -5.78
C ILE A 50 -6.28 -12.53 -6.62
N GLY A 51 -6.41 -12.66 -7.94
CA GLY A 51 -5.28 -12.67 -8.87
C GLY A 51 -4.45 -11.39 -8.81
N SER A 52 -5.10 -10.22 -8.76
CA SER A 52 -4.42 -8.93 -8.63
C SER A 52 -3.71 -8.80 -7.29
N GLY A 53 -4.35 -9.24 -6.20
CA GLY A 53 -3.71 -9.36 -4.89
C GLY A 53 -2.43 -10.19 -4.95
N LEU A 54 -2.50 -11.41 -5.50
CA LEU A 54 -1.37 -12.34 -5.59
C LEU A 54 -0.25 -11.77 -6.46
N PHE A 55 -0.59 -11.10 -7.55
CA PHE A 55 0.36 -10.44 -8.43
C PHE A 55 1.10 -9.30 -7.72
N SER A 56 0.36 -8.40 -7.05
CA SER A 56 0.94 -7.31 -6.27
C SER A 56 1.81 -7.83 -5.13
N TRP A 57 1.35 -8.86 -4.43
CA TRP A 57 2.10 -9.52 -3.37
C TRP A 57 3.43 -10.09 -3.91
N GLY A 58 3.36 -10.95 -4.92
CA GLY A 58 4.52 -11.68 -5.46
C GLY A 58 5.59 -10.79 -6.09
N LEU A 59 5.19 -9.68 -6.70
CA LEU A 59 6.10 -8.72 -7.35
C LEU A 59 6.48 -7.52 -6.49
N SER A 60 5.96 -7.43 -5.26
CA SER A 60 6.11 -6.25 -4.40
C SER A 60 7.57 -5.81 -4.21
N GLN A 61 8.49 -6.76 -4.02
CA GLN A 61 9.92 -6.47 -3.89
C GLN A 61 10.48 -5.88 -5.20
N ASP A 62 10.29 -6.58 -6.32
CA ASP A 62 10.89 -6.19 -7.61
C ASP A 62 10.37 -4.82 -8.07
N ILE A 63 9.06 -4.61 -7.93
CA ILE A 63 8.43 -3.35 -8.29
C ILE A 63 8.93 -2.22 -7.40
N SER A 64 9.08 -2.45 -6.09
CA SER A 64 9.62 -1.40 -5.21
C SER A 64 11.04 -0.98 -5.59
N ILE A 65 11.89 -1.93 -5.97
CA ILE A 65 13.28 -1.65 -6.36
C ILE A 65 13.30 -0.86 -7.66
N TRP A 66 12.55 -1.33 -8.66
CA TRP A 66 12.49 -0.70 -9.98
C TRP A 66 11.87 0.69 -9.94
N SER A 67 10.74 0.85 -9.24
CA SER A 67 9.98 2.10 -9.27
C SER A 67 10.59 3.23 -8.44
N THR A 68 11.54 2.91 -7.56
CA THR A 68 12.29 3.91 -6.78
C THR A 68 13.71 4.09 -7.27
N ASP A 69 14.15 3.34 -8.29
CA ASP A 69 15.56 3.25 -8.68
C ASP A 69 16.46 2.94 -7.47
N THR A 70 16.02 2.01 -6.62
CA THR A 70 16.79 1.57 -5.44
C THR A 70 18.09 0.92 -5.90
N ASN A 71 19.22 1.49 -5.51
CA ASN A 71 20.52 0.86 -5.64
C ASN A 71 20.71 -0.13 -4.46
N LEU A 72 20.79 -1.42 -4.78
CA LEU A 72 20.97 -2.47 -3.78
C LEU A 72 22.41 -2.49 -3.29
N MET A 73 22.58 -2.52 -1.97
CA MET A 73 23.87 -2.71 -1.34
C MET A 73 24.28 -4.17 -1.45
N ASP A 74 25.53 -4.39 -1.87
CA ASP A 74 26.07 -5.72 -2.10
C ASP A 74 27.12 -6.12 -1.06
N ASP A 75 27.86 -7.19 -1.35
CA ASP A 75 28.90 -7.71 -0.47
C ASP A 75 30.09 -6.76 -0.29
N THR A 76 30.29 -5.80 -1.20
CA THR A 76 31.33 -4.77 -1.10
C THR A 76 30.92 -3.65 -0.13
N ASP A 77 29.62 -3.48 0.12
CA ASP A 77 29.05 -2.51 1.05
C ASP A 77 28.91 -3.04 2.49
N LYS A 78 29.49 -4.20 2.82
CA LYS A 78 29.38 -4.82 4.16
C LYS A 78 29.81 -3.90 5.30
N ASP A 79 30.78 -3.02 5.04
CA ASP A 79 31.29 -2.05 6.01
C ASP A 79 30.48 -0.74 6.05
N HIS A 80 29.46 -0.61 5.20
CA HIS A 80 28.61 0.56 5.18
C HIS A 80 27.84 0.68 6.52
N PRO A 81 27.83 1.86 7.18
CA PRO A 81 27.21 2.02 8.50
C PRO A 81 25.73 1.60 8.55
N LEU A 82 24.99 1.83 7.47
CA LEU A 82 23.60 1.36 7.35
C LEU A 82 23.49 -0.17 7.38
N VAL A 83 24.36 -0.88 6.66
CA VAL A 83 24.33 -2.35 6.56
C VAL A 83 24.61 -2.96 7.93
N GLN A 84 25.65 -2.48 8.60
CA GLN A 84 25.99 -2.93 9.95
C GLN A 84 24.85 -2.66 10.95
N LYS A 85 24.23 -1.48 10.89
CA LYS A 85 23.10 -1.10 11.73
C LYS A 85 21.89 -2.00 11.52
N VAL A 86 21.48 -2.22 10.26
CA VAL A 86 20.35 -3.10 9.94
C VAL A 86 20.65 -4.53 10.38
N ASN A 87 21.87 -5.04 10.14
CA ASN A 87 22.27 -6.38 10.57
C ASN A 87 22.18 -6.56 12.08
N HIS A 88 22.72 -5.60 12.85
CA HIS A 88 22.66 -5.64 14.31
C HIS A 88 21.21 -5.59 14.82
N LEU A 89 20.40 -4.65 14.34
CA LEU A 89 19.01 -4.51 14.78
C LEU A 89 18.12 -5.69 14.34
N ALA A 90 18.40 -6.27 13.17
CA ALA A 90 17.70 -7.45 12.68
C ALA A 90 17.99 -8.68 13.57
N GLN A 91 19.22 -8.86 14.01
CA GLN A 91 19.57 -9.90 14.97
C GLN A 91 18.91 -9.67 16.33
N GLU A 92 18.96 -8.43 16.83
CA GLU A 92 18.37 -8.05 18.11
C GLU A 92 16.86 -8.28 18.15
N ILE A 93 16.14 -7.96 17.07
CA ILE A 93 14.70 -8.23 16.99
C ILE A 93 14.39 -9.70 16.70
N GLY A 94 15.40 -10.54 16.44
CA GLY A 94 15.23 -11.97 16.15
C GLY A 94 14.62 -12.23 14.78
N LEU A 95 15.07 -11.50 13.75
CA LEU A 95 14.69 -11.70 12.36
C LEU A 95 15.54 -12.82 11.75
N THR A 96 14.89 -13.89 11.24
CA THR A 96 15.60 -15.06 10.68
C THR A 96 16.29 -14.75 9.35
N HIS A 97 15.77 -13.79 8.60
CA HIS A 97 16.27 -13.40 7.29
C HIS A 97 16.44 -11.89 7.25
N ILE A 98 17.68 -11.45 7.05
CA ILE A 98 18.00 -10.04 6.88
C ILE A 98 17.44 -9.60 5.52
N PRO A 99 16.66 -8.51 5.45
CA PRO A 99 16.15 -8.00 4.18
C PRO A 99 17.31 -7.50 3.31
N LEU A 100 17.11 -7.48 1.99
CA LEU A 100 18.01 -6.74 1.10
C LEU A 100 18.00 -5.27 1.52
N ILE A 101 19.15 -4.61 1.51
CA ILE A 101 19.26 -3.20 1.89
C ILE A 101 19.53 -2.41 0.63
N GLY A 102 18.86 -1.28 0.45
CA GLY A 102 19.11 -0.43 -0.69
C GLY A 102 18.89 1.05 -0.40
N VAL A 103 19.52 1.88 -1.22
CA VAL A 103 19.42 3.34 -1.14
C VAL A 103 18.87 3.86 -2.45
N TYR A 104 17.86 4.73 -2.39
CA TYR A 104 17.29 5.36 -3.58
C TYR A 104 17.48 6.89 -3.58
N PRO A 105 17.60 7.51 -4.77
CA PRO A 105 17.97 8.91 -4.90
C PRO A 105 16.79 9.86 -4.65
N SER A 106 16.43 10.06 -3.39
CA SER A 106 15.45 11.07 -2.98
C SER A 106 15.95 11.91 -1.81
N PRO A 107 15.82 13.25 -1.86
CA PRO A 107 16.18 14.15 -0.75
C PRO A 107 15.16 14.10 0.39
N GLU A 108 13.96 13.56 0.15
CA GLU A 108 12.96 13.38 1.21
C GLU A 108 13.43 12.31 2.19
N VAL A 109 13.18 12.49 3.48
CA VAL A 109 13.49 11.48 4.50
C VAL A 109 12.44 10.37 4.42
N ASN A 110 12.83 9.17 3.99
CA ASN A 110 11.92 8.05 3.87
C ASN A 110 12.64 6.69 4.02
N LEU A 111 11.91 5.74 4.59
CA LEU A 111 12.33 4.38 4.89
C LEU A 111 11.10 3.48 4.74
N PHE A 112 11.20 2.44 3.95
CA PHE A 112 10.13 1.45 3.83
C PHE A 112 10.68 0.05 3.56
N SER A 113 9.83 -0.94 3.81
CA SER A 113 10.08 -2.34 3.45
C SER A 113 9.08 -2.82 2.42
N ALA A 114 9.50 -3.71 1.52
CA ALA A 114 8.61 -4.30 0.52
C ALA A 114 9.01 -5.74 0.20
N GLY A 115 8.01 -6.62 0.10
CA GLY A 115 8.26 -8.02 -0.25
C GLY A 115 7.11 -8.96 0.11
N PRO A 116 7.00 -10.10 -0.59
CA PRO A 116 5.92 -11.07 -0.35
C PRO A 116 6.09 -11.85 0.96
N TRP A 117 7.32 -12.02 1.46
CA TRP A 117 7.57 -12.70 2.74
C TRP A 117 8.96 -12.34 3.27
N GLN A 118 9.23 -12.59 4.56
CA GLN A 118 10.52 -12.27 5.22
C GLN A 118 11.78 -12.62 4.41
N LYS A 119 11.86 -13.84 3.85
CA LYS A 119 13.02 -14.30 3.04
C LYS A 119 13.24 -13.48 1.76
N ARG A 120 12.19 -12.80 1.27
CA ARG A 120 12.20 -12.03 0.03
C ARG A 120 11.62 -10.65 0.33
N THR A 121 12.38 -9.84 1.04
CA THR A 121 12.02 -8.47 1.42
C THR A 121 13.20 -7.55 1.17
N VAL A 122 12.93 -6.35 0.69
CA VAL A 122 13.88 -5.23 0.63
C VAL A 122 13.52 -4.19 1.69
N LEU A 123 14.53 -3.57 2.28
CA LEU A 123 14.47 -2.40 3.14
C LEU A 123 15.17 -1.26 2.38
N SER A 124 14.38 -0.35 1.83
CA SER A 124 14.87 0.77 1.04
C SER A 124 14.87 2.05 1.88
N VAL A 125 15.98 2.78 1.87
CA VAL A 125 16.11 4.11 2.48
C VAL A 125 16.36 5.16 1.41
N SER A 126 15.84 6.36 1.61
CA SER A 126 16.18 7.49 0.75
C SER A 126 17.58 8.05 1.10
N GLN A 127 18.15 8.85 0.20
CA GLN A 127 19.35 9.63 0.53
C GLN A 127 19.12 10.60 1.70
N GLY A 128 17.97 11.27 1.75
CA GLY A 128 17.61 12.15 2.87
C GLY A 128 17.54 11.41 4.21
N PHE A 129 17.18 10.12 4.23
CA PHE A 129 17.20 9.32 5.45
C PHE A 129 18.61 9.16 6.05
N LEU A 130 19.65 9.12 5.20
CA LEU A 130 21.04 9.00 5.65
C LEU A 130 21.54 10.25 6.38
N GLU A 131 20.88 11.39 6.19
CA GLU A 131 21.19 12.65 6.87
C GLU A 131 20.67 12.71 8.32
N LEU A 132 19.80 11.77 8.71
CA LEU A 132 19.29 11.70 10.08
C LEU A 132 20.39 11.32 11.09
N SER A 133 20.18 11.69 12.36
CA SER A 133 21.08 11.25 13.43
C SER A 133 21.10 9.72 13.54
N GLU A 134 22.22 9.15 14.00
CA GLU A 134 22.33 7.69 14.15
C GLU A 134 21.23 7.08 15.03
N VAL A 135 20.81 7.83 16.05
CA VAL A 135 19.73 7.45 16.97
C VAL A 135 18.38 7.43 16.24
N ASP A 136 18.07 8.46 15.45
CA ASP A 136 16.82 8.52 14.69
C ASP A 136 16.75 7.40 13.66
N GLN A 137 17.85 7.16 12.93
CA GLN A 137 17.94 6.06 11.98
C GLN A 137 17.71 4.71 12.67
N SER A 138 18.31 4.49 13.84
CA SER A 138 18.20 3.23 14.56
C SER A 138 16.76 2.95 15.01
N ILE A 139 16.08 3.98 15.54
CA ILE A 139 14.68 3.87 15.98
C ILE A 139 13.76 3.55 14.79
N LEU A 140 13.91 4.28 13.68
CA LEU A 140 13.07 4.09 12.48
C LEU A 140 13.32 2.74 11.80
N VAL A 141 14.58 2.31 11.69
CA VAL A 141 14.95 0.98 11.18
C VAL A 141 14.36 -0.11 12.08
N TYR A 142 14.48 0.03 13.40
CA TYR A 142 13.92 -0.95 14.34
C TYR A 142 12.40 -1.07 14.21
N ALA A 143 11.69 0.05 14.08
CA ALA A 143 10.24 0.07 13.85
C ALA A 143 9.87 -0.67 12.55
N GLU A 144 10.63 -0.47 11.46
CA GLU A 144 10.37 -1.11 10.18
C GLU A 144 10.71 -2.61 10.19
N LEU A 145 11.82 -3.01 10.82
CA LEU A 145 12.17 -4.42 11.01
C LEU A 145 11.11 -5.18 11.83
N ALA A 146 10.47 -4.53 12.80
CA ALA A 146 9.35 -5.12 13.53
C ALA A 146 8.15 -5.43 12.61
N LYS A 147 7.87 -4.53 11.66
CA LYS A 147 6.82 -4.75 10.65
C LYS A 147 7.19 -5.89 9.70
N ILE A 148 8.45 -6.02 9.30
CA ILE A 148 8.94 -7.17 8.51
C ILE A 148 8.79 -8.48 9.29
N LYS A 149 9.20 -8.50 10.57
CA LYS A 149 9.09 -9.68 11.44
C LYS A 149 7.65 -10.17 11.59
N SER A 150 6.67 -9.27 11.59
CA SER A 150 5.26 -9.63 11.68
C SER A 150 4.63 -10.10 10.36
N ASN A 151 5.34 -10.01 9.21
CA ASN A 151 4.80 -10.22 7.85
C ASN A 151 3.57 -9.34 7.53
N ASP A 152 3.31 -8.28 8.31
CA ASP A 152 2.13 -7.44 8.11
C ASP A 152 2.26 -6.56 6.86
N THR A 153 3.49 -6.23 6.46
CA THR A 153 3.79 -5.55 5.19
C THR A 153 3.28 -6.36 3.98
N ALA A 154 3.61 -7.65 3.91
CA ALA A 154 3.19 -8.52 2.81
C ALA A 154 1.65 -8.66 2.74
N LEU A 155 1.01 -8.82 3.90
CA LEU A 155 -0.45 -8.93 3.98
C LEU A 155 -1.15 -7.64 3.55
N LEU A 156 -0.58 -6.48 3.91
CA LEU A 156 -1.12 -5.18 3.55
C LEU A 156 -1.06 -4.99 2.03
N VAL A 157 0.07 -5.32 1.41
CA VAL A 157 0.23 -5.26 -0.06
C VAL A 157 -0.75 -6.20 -0.77
N PHE A 158 -0.97 -7.40 -0.25
CA PHE A 158 -1.98 -8.31 -0.81
C PHE A 158 -3.39 -7.68 -0.79
N CYS A 159 -3.80 -7.12 0.36
CA CYS A 159 -5.11 -6.48 0.49
C CYS A 159 -5.25 -5.22 -0.39
N HIS A 160 -4.18 -4.43 -0.54
CA HIS A 160 -4.13 -3.34 -1.50
C HIS A 160 -4.29 -3.85 -2.93
N GLY A 161 -3.51 -4.85 -3.34
CA GLY A 161 -3.59 -5.43 -4.69
C GLY A 161 -5.00 -5.93 -5.04
N MET A 162 -5.71 -6.52 -4.08
CA MET A 162 -7.12 -6.89 -4.23
C MET A 162 -8.01 -5.66 -4.49
N THR A 163 -7.92 -4.66 -3.61
CA THR A 163 -8.75 -3.45 -3.69
C THR A 163 -8.49 -2.66 -4.98
N HIS A 164 -7.23 -2.46 -5.35
CA HIS A 164 -6.85 -1.68 -6.53
C HIS A 164 -7.12 -2.45 -7.83
N GLY A 165 -6.82 -3.75 -7.87
CA GLY A 165 -7.11 -4.58 -9.04
C GLY A 165 -8.60 -4.62 -9.36
N PHE A 166 -9.45 -4.73 -8.34
CA PHE A 166 -10.90 -4.63 -8.48
C PHE A 166 -11.33 -3.29 -9.09
N VAL A 167 -10.84 -2.17 -8.55
CA VAL A 167 -11.17 -0.83 -9.04
C VAL A 167 -10.76 -0.63 -10.50
N LEU A 168 -9.58 -1.11 -10.89
CA LEU A 168 -9.12 -1.08 -12.28
C LEU A 168 -9.99 -1.94 -13.21
N TYR A 169 -10.43 -3.10 -12.74
CA TYR A 169 -11.31 -3.96 -13.52
C TYR A 169 -12.67 -3.31 -13.73
N LEU A 170 -13.30 -2.84 -12.66
CA LEU A 170 -14.65 -2.28 -12.75
C LEU A 170 -14.66 -0.92 -13.48
N SER A 171 -13.61 -0.10 -13.32
CA SER A 171 -13.46 1.11 -14.14
C SER A 171 -13.35 0.81 -15.63
N ARG A 172 -12.56 -0.20 -16.02
CA ARG A 172 -12.44 -0.62 -17.43
C ARG A 172 -13.73 -1.20 -17.97
N LEU A 173 -14.43 -2.00 -17.17
CA LEU A 173 -15.72 -2.55 -17.52
C LEU A 173 -16.74 -1.44 -17.80
N LEU A 174 -16.84 -0.47 -16.89
CA LEU A 174 -17.73 0.69 -17.05
C LEU A 174 -17.32 1.58 -18.22
N ALA A 175 -16.03 1.84 -18.42
CA ALA A 175 -15.54 2.62 -19.56
C ALA A 175 -15.86 1.94 -20.90
N PHE A 176 -15.72 0.62 -20.99
CA PHE A 176 -16.12 -0.14 -22.17
C PHE A 176 -17.62 0.03 -22.48
N PHE A 177 -18.47 0.03 -21.46
CA PHE A 177 -19.91 0.18 -21.64
C PHE A 177 -20.36 1.62 -21.91
N LEU A 178 -19.81 2.60 -21.21
CA LEU A 178 -20.13 4.01 -21.45
C LEU A 178 -19.57 4.48 -22.79
N GLY A 179 -18.35 4.06 -23.14
CA GLY A 179 -17.74 4.35 -24.44
C GLY A 179 -18.50 3.73 -25.61
N THR A 180 -19.14 2.57 -25.42
CA THR A 180 -20.03 1.98 -26.44
C THR A 180 -21.37 2.73 -26.57
N SER A 181 -21.91 3.29 -25.47
CA SER A 181 -23.11 4.15 -25.52
C SER A 181 -22.85 5.51 -26.17
N PHE A 182 -21.70 6.14 -25.92
CA PHE A 182 -21.35 7.44 -26.53
C PHE A 182 -20.99 7.34 -28.02
N ARG A 183 -20.52 6.17 -28.48
CA ARG A 183 -20.15 5.97 -29.89
C ARG A 183 -21.34 5.80 -30.83
N GLN A 184 -22.56 5.62 -30.31
CA GLN A 184 -23.78 5.55 -31.12
C GLN A 184 -24.41 6.92 -31.42
N THR A 185 -23.96 7.99 -30.76
CA THR A 185 -24.49 9.35 -30.98
C THR A 185 -23.52 10.14 -31.85
N GLU A 186 -23.72 10.01 -33.17
CA GLU A 186 -23.18 10.76 -34.31
C GLU A 186 -22.01 11.77 -34.09
N GLY A 187 -20.92 11.53 -34.83
CA GLY A 187 -20.28 12.58 -35.64
C GLY A 187 -19.46 13.68 -34.97
N SER A 188 -19.04 13.55 -33.71
CA SER A 188 -18.20 14.58 -33.08
C SER A 188 -16.95 14.00 -32.40
N SER A 189 -15.84 14.69 -32.58
CA SER A 189 -14.51 14.38 -32.04
C SER A 189 -14.58 13.84 -30.61
N SER A 190 -14.03 12.65 -30.42
CA SER A 190 -13.89 11.96 -29.13
C SER A 190 -13.44 12.91 -28.03
N SER A 191 -14.36 13.44 -27.24
CA SER A 191 -13.99 14.18 -26.05
C SER A 191 -13.67 13.14 -24.97
N THR A 192 -12.38 12.94 -24.70
CA THR A 192 -11.86 12.01 -23.67
C THR A 192 -12.30 12.42 -22.24
N TYR A 193 -12.90 13.60 -22.09
CA TYR A 193 -13.20 14.24 -20.81
C TYR A 193 -14.34 13.60 -19.98
N PRO A 194 -15.50 13.20 -20.55
CA PRO A 194 -16.57 12.57 -19.78
C PRO A 194 -16.18 11.18 -19.26
N GLU A 195 -15.44 10.39 -20.05
CA GLU A 195 -14.96 9.06 -19.68
C GLU A 195 -13.96 9.13 -18.51
N ILE A 196 -13.02 10.09 -18.55
CA ILE A 196 -12.08 10.33 -17.44
C ILE A 196 -12.84 10.76 -16.18
N LEU A 197 -13.84 11.63 -16.28
CA LEU A 197 -14.59 12.11 -15.12
C LEU A 197 -15.43 11.01 -14.47
N VAL A 198 -16.15 10.20 -15.26
CA VAL A 198 -16.90 9.05 -14.73
C VAL A 198 -15.96 8.01 -14.13
N ASN A 199 -14.80 7.77 -14.76
CA ASN A 199 -13.80 6.85 -14.22
C ASN A 199 -13.24 7.37 -12.88
N ILE A 200 -12.97 8.66 -12.74
CA ILE A 200 -12.54 9.29 -11.47
C ILE A 200 -13.62 9.17 -10.40
N ILE A 201 -14.87 9.52 -10.70
CA ILE A 201 -15.99 9.48 -9.75
C ILE A 201 -16.27 8.03 -9.33
N THR A 202 -16.30 7.11 -10.28
CA THR A 202 -16.57 5.70 -10.00
C THR A 202 -15.41 5.09 -9.21
N THR A 203 -14.16 5.34 -9.59
CA THR A 203 -12.96 4.95 -8.81
C THR A 203 -13.00 5.49 -7.38
N PHE A 204 -13.46 6.74 -7.21
CA PHE A 204 -13.60 7.39 -5.91
C PHE A 204 -14.63 6.70 -5.01
N PHE A 205 -15.80 6.35 -5.53
CA PHE A 205 -16.84 5.69 -4.74
C PHE A 205 -16.62 4.16 -4.63
N LEU A 206 -15.88 3.54 -5.56
CA LEU A 206 -15.57 2.11 -5.61
C LEU A 206 -14.53 1.65 -4.59
N THR A 207 -13.73 2.58 -4.07
CA THR A 207 -12.66 2.26 -3.11
C THR A 207 -13.14 2.28 -1.67
N LEU A 208 -14.35 2.77 -1.38
CA LEU A 208 -14.76 3.14 -0.02
C LEU A 208 -14.72 1.97 0.98
N TRP A 209 -15.28 0.81 0.64
CA TRP A 209 -15.37 -0.32 1.58
C TRP A 209 -14.09 -1.16 1.64
N GLY A 210 -13.43 -1.40 0.49
CA GLY A 210 -12.14 -2.09 0.46
C GLY A 210 -11.06 -1.31 1.20
N SER A 211 -11.02 0.01 0.99
CA SER A 211 -10.05 0.90 1.67
C SER A 211 -10.26 0.95 3.18
N ALA A 212 -11.51 0.90 3.68
CA ALA A 212 -11.78 0.88 5.12
C ALA A 212 -11.09 -0.29 5.85
N VAL A 213 -11.10 -1.49 5.26
CA VAL A 213 -10.42 -2.68 5.80
C VAL A 213 -8.91 -2.50 5.75
N VAL A 214 -8.39 -2.02 4.62
CA VAL A 214 -6.97 -1.73 4.42
C VAL A 214 -6.46 -0.70 5.43
N PHE A 215 -7.18 0.40 5.65
CA PHE A 215 -6.85 1.43 6.65
C PHE A 215 -6.91 0.90 8.08
N ALA A 216 -7.89 0.06 8.41
CA ALA A 216 -7.95 -0.58 9.71
C ALA A 216 -6.72 -1.48 9.94
N PHE A 217 -6.29 -2.21 8.91
CA PHE A 217 -5.11 -3.05 8.99
C PHE A 217 -3.80 -2.24 9.05
N ALA A 218 -3.66 -1.21 8.22
CA ALA A 218 -2.53 -0.28 8.25
C ALA A 218 -2.31 0.30 9.65
N ARG A 219 -3.39 0.79 10.29
CA ARG A 219 -3.34 1.31 11.67
C ARG A 219 -2.89 0.25 12.69
N ARG A 220 -3.37 -0.98 12.57
CA ARG A 220 -2.94 -2.09 13.44
C ARG A 220 -1.44 -2.37 13.27
N ARG A 221 -0.95 -2.43 12.04
CA ARG A 221 0.47 -2.66 11.72
C ARG A 221 1.36 -1.56 12.30
N HIS A 222 0.96 -0.30 12.17
CA HIS A 222 1.72 0.83 12.74
C HIS A 222 1.85 0.72 14.26
N ARG A 223 0.78 0.34 14.97
CA ARG A 223 0.81 0.11 16.42
C ARG A 223 1.77 -1.01 16.83
N GLU A 224 2.00 -2.01 15.97
CA GLU A 224 2.96 -3.07 16.25
C GLU A 224 4.40 -2.56 16.19
N GLY A 225 4.70 -1.70 15.21
CA GLY A 225 5.98 -0.98 15.15
C GLY A 225 6.19 -0.07 16.37
N ASP A 226 5.17 0.69 16.75
CA ASP A 226 5.20 1.54 17.95
C ASP A 226 5.49 0.74 19.22
N ARG A 227 4.86 -0.43 19.38
CA ARG A 227 5.10 -1.31 20.51
C ARG A 227 6.51 -1.87 20.54
N ALA A 228 7.08 -2.20 19.39
CA ALA A 228 8.45 -2.66 19.30
C ALA A 228 9.42 -1.55 19.74
N VAL A 229 9.25 -0.34 19.22
CA VAL A 229 10.06 0.82 19.63
C VAL A 229 9.89 1.13 21.11
N LEU A 230 8.66 1.11 21.62
CA LEU A 230 8.37 1.33 23.04
C LEU A 230 9.05 0.28 23.92
N ALA A 231 9.01 -1.00 23.53
CA ALA A 231 9.64 -2.09 24.28
C ALA A 231 11.18 -1.95 24.32
N ARG A 232 11.79 -1.40 23.26
CA ARG A 232 13.25 -1.32 23.14
C ARG A 232 13.87 -0.02 23.64
N TYR A 233 13.24 1.11 23.31
CA TYR A 233 13.76 2.46 23.54
C TYR A 233 12.94 3.23 24.58
N GLY A 234 11.87 2.63 25.12
CA GLY A 234 10.99 3.27 26.10
C GLY A 234 10.17 4.41 25.51
N GLN A 235 9.47 5.12 26.39
CA GLN A 235 8.58 6.22 25.99
C GLN A 235 9.34 7.38 25.33
N SER A 236 10.59 7.61 25.75
CA SER A 236 11.46 8.64 25.17
C SER A 236 11.81 8.32 23.71
N GLY A 237 12.09 7.04 23.41
CA GLY A 237 12.35 6.57 22.05
C GLY A 237 11.13 6.70 21.14
N LEU A 238 9.95 6.26 21.60
CA LEU A 238 8.71 6.41 20.84
C LEU A 238 8.37 7.89 20.59
N SER A 239 8.53 8.74 21.60
CA SER A 239 8.31 10.19 21.43
C SER A 239 9.27 10.79 20.41
N LYS A 240 10.53 10.36 20.42
CA LYS A 240 11.53 10.77 19.45
C LYS A 240 11.18 10.29 18.04
N GLU A 241 10.75 9.04 17.87
CA GLU A 241 10.25 8.53 16.58
C GLU A 241 9.15 9.43 16.02
N LEU A 242 8.10 9.68 16.81
CA LEU A 242 6.94 10.45 16.37
C LEU A 242 7.31 11.90 16.02
N LEU A 243 8.18 12.53 16.81
CA LEU A 243 8.69 13.88 16.52
C LEU A 243 9.52 13.91 15.24
N THR A 244 10.35 12.90 15.01
CA THR A 244 11.13 12.78 13.78
C THR A 244 10.18 12.63 12.60
N LEU A 245 9.20 11.71 12.66
CA LEU A 245 8.19 11.52 11.62
C LEU A 245 7.38 12.81 11.33
N GLU A 246 7.03 13.57 12.37
CA GLU A 246 6.31 14.85 12.23
C GLU A 246 7.15 15.91 11.52
N ARG A 247 8.42 16.04 11.90
CA ARG A 247 9.33 17.09 11.40
C ARG A 247 9.74 16.86 9.96
N THR A 248 10.04 15.63 9.61
CA THR A 248 10.54 15.31 8.28
C THR A 248 9.43 15.00 7.29
N MET A 249 8.15 15.10 7.71
CA MET A 249 6.99 14.69 6.92
C MET A 249 7.24 13.34 6.24
N VAL A 250 7.84 12.39 6.97
CA VAL A 250 8.20 11.08 6.40
C VAL A 250 6.94 10.48 5.80
N THR A 251 6.90 10.44 4.48
CA THR A 251 5.86 9.76 3.72
C THR A 251 6.16 8.27 3.84
N LEU A 252 5.83 7.68 4.99
CA LEU A 252 5.99 6.24 5.28
C LEU A 252 5.11 5.33 4.39
N GLU A 253 4.65 5.82 3.25
CA GLU A 253 3.81 5.11 2.31
C GLU A 253 4.37 5.11 0.91
N HIS A 254 4.90 3.94 0.57
CA HIS A 254 5.05 3.45 -0.79
C HIS A 254 4.34 2.08 -0.95
N TYR A 255 3.34 1.79 -0.11
CA TYR A 255 2.67 0.48 -0.10
C TYR A 255 1.57 0.33 -1.14
N ASP A 256 1.08 1.44 -1.66
CA ASP A 256 0.31 1.37 -2.88
C ASP A 256 1.32 1.24 -4.01
N LEU A 257 1.56 0.01 -4.47
CA LEU A 257 2.26 -0.31 -5.72
C LEU A 257 1.85 0.66 -6.86
N PHE A 258 0.58 1.05 -6.83
CA PHE A 258 -0.04 2.07 -7.66
C PHE A 258 0.38 3.51 -7.33
N THR A 259 0.47 3.88 -6.05
CA THR A 259 1.03 5.17 -5.62
C THR A 259 2.52 5.26 -5.88
N VAL A 260 3.32 4.19 -5.86
CA VAL A 260 4.74 4.33 -6.23
C VAL A 260 4.86 4.59 -7.74
N ALA A 261 4.09 3.87 -8.55
CA ALA A 261 3.99 4.12 -9.98
C ALA A 261 3.38 5.50 -10.35
N LEU A 262 2.58 6.11 -9.46
CA LEU A 262 1.91 7.42 -9.68
C LEU A 262 2.53 8.61 -8.92
N LYS A 263 3.17 8.40 -7.76
CA LYS A 263 3.76 9.44 -6.88
C LYS A 263 5.21 9.75 -7.22
N ALA A 264 5.79 9.14 -8.25
CA ALA A 264 7.05 9.61 -8.84
C ALA A 264 7.01 11.11 -9.24
N ASN A 265 5.85 11.80 -9.20
CA ASN A 265 5.79 13.25 -9.38
C ASN A 265 4.56 14.00 -8.78
N HIS A 266 3.79 13.49 -7.81
CA HIS A 266 2.50 14.12 -7.47
C HIS A 266 2.21 14.35 -5.97
N LYS A 267 1.70 15.56 -5.67
CA LYS A 267 1.16 16.00 -4.36
C LYS A 267 -0.01 15.12 -3.90
N PRO A 268 -0.18 14.91 -2.58
CA PRO A 268 -1.30 14.11 -2.04
C PRO A 268 -2.64 14.70 -2.46
N ARG A 269 -3.57 13.84 -2.90
CA ARG A 269 -4.95 14.25 -3.23
C ARG A 269 -5.71 14.59 -1.94
N PHE A 270 -6.67 15.51 -2.00
CA PHE A 270 -7.35 16.01 -0.79
C PHE A 270 -8.06 14.94 0.06
N TRP A 271 -8.40 13.78 -0.53
CA TRP A 271 -9.04 12.68 0.19
C TRP A 271 -8.06 11.80 0.97
N GLU A 272 -6.76 11.79 0.63
CA GLU A 272 -5.71 11.20 1.48
C GLU A 272 -5.69 11.89 2.87
N ALA A 273 -6.19 13.14 2.94
CA ALA A 273 -6.38 13.86 4.20
C ALA A 273 -7.66 13.48 4.97
N LEU A 274 -8.66 12.88 4.31
CA LEU A 274 -9.95 12.50 4.92
C LEU A 274 -9.95 11.07 5.46
N MET A 275 -9.10 10.19 4.91
CA MET A 275 -8.83 8.86 5.45
C MET A 275 -7.32 8.63 5.55
N PRO A 276 -6.65 9.22 6.55
CA PRO A 276 -5.22 9.04 6.71
C PRO A 276 -4.92 7.57 6.99
N THR A 277 -4.07 7.00 6.15
CA THR A 277 -3.48 5.67 6.25
C THR A 277 -2.64 5.49 7.51
N HIS A 278 -2.10 6.59 8.03
CA HIS A 278 -1.52 6.66 9.35
C HIS A 278 -2.59 7.02 10.39
N PRO A 279 -2.60 6.35 11.56
CA PRO A 279 -3.26 6.95 12.71
C PRO A 279 -2.63 8.33 12.93
N ALA A 280 -3.44 9.36 13.18
CA ALA A 280 -2.94 10.70 13.52
C ALA A 280 -1.85 10.56 14.59
N LEU A 281 -0.72 11.26 14.45
CA LEU A 281 0.43 11.11 15.37
C LEU A 281 0.00 11.26 16.83
N LYS A 282 -0.96 12.16 17.10
CA LYS A 282 -1.59 12.33 18.42
C LYS A 282 -2.22 11.05 19.00
N SER A 283 -2.75 10.17 18.15
CA SER A 283 -3.34 8.87 18.53
C SER A 283 -2.32 7.74 18.68
N ARG A 284 -1.05 7.97 18.30
CA ARG A 284 0.08 7.06 18.53
C ARG A 284 0.81 7.35 19.84
N HIS A 285 0.48 8.45 20.54
CA HIS A 285 0.83 8.58 21.95
C HIS A 285 0.06 7.52 22.72
N ILE A 286 0.70 6.37 22.94
CA ILE A 286 0.21 5.37 23.88
C ILE A 286 0.22 6.08 25.25
N THR A 287 -0.95 6.48 25.73
CA THR A 287 -1.14 6.79 27.14
C THR A 287 -0.75 5.53 27.90
N ALA A 288 0.34 5.61 28.68
CA ALA A 288 0.65 4.62 29.68
C ALA A 288 -0.52 4.56 30.67
N SER A 289 -1.40 3.58 30.50
CA SER A 289 -2.42 3.18 31.46
C SER A 289 -2.35 1.67 31.61
#